data_AF-A0A536AV67-F1
#
_entry.id   AF-A0A536AV67-F1
#
_cell.length_a   1.000
_cell.length_b   1.000
_cell.length_c   1.000
_cell.angle_alpha   90.00
_cell.angle_beta   90.00
_cell.angle_gamma   90.00
#
_symmetry.space_group_name_H-M   'P 1'
#
loop_
_entity.id
_entity.type
_entity.pdbx_description
1 polymer ?
#
loop_
_entity_poly.entity_id
_entity_poly.type
_entity_poly.pdbx_seq_one_letter_code
_entity_poly.pdbx_strand_id
1 'polypeptide(L)'
;MSVFVMGDLDLPVRGRTYREPEGPHSMVVRGRDLDAALQHVTARSDCRSVAVVGLPEQVPDITPLVGKRLLLVDADSGRLRDFAEMAIRAGIEVEWIRSARPPFERLAAALLPVGGIVLAAGKSSRMPGSQKLLLDIDGVPMVRHVLEAASEGGCHQTIVVYAEEDVRRAIDGRAELIFNAKSSTGMASSLHAGLKAMRPEIEGAMVLLGDQPLVGSRTVATLLRAWRREGSRPAVATSQSEKEWAPPVILSRELWPEVLALKGDAGARQVLHGRPELLDVVPAPGRPDDIDTPDDYAKIVRLFPRRRPKQRA
;
A
#
# COMPACT_ATOMS: atom_id res chain seq x y z
N MET A 1 2.92 12.77 1.24
CA MET A 1 1.79 13.63 0.86
C MET A 1 0.82 13.65 2.03
N SER A 2 0.44 14.81 2.55
CA SER A 2 -0.47 14.94 3.70
C SER A 2 -1.92 15.13 3.28
N VAL A 3 -2.87 14.69 4.12
CA VAL A 3 -4.29 15.01 3.96
C VAL A 3 -4.59 16.34 4.67
N PHE A 4 -4.91 17.37 3.90
CA PHE A 4 -5.38 18.67 4.33
C PHE A 4 -6.91 18.67 4.36
N VAL A 5 -7.51 19.25 5.38
CA VAL A 5 -8.96 19.31 5.51
C VAL A 5 -9.37 20.77 5.56
N MET A 6 -10.19 21.18 4.60
CA MET A 6 -10.64 22.55 4.45
C MET A 6 -11.95 22.76 5.23
N GLY A 7 -11.92 23.64 6.23
CA GLY A 7 -13.06 24.00 7.08
C GLY A 7 -13.34 23.06 8.25
N ASP A 8 -14.47 23.26 8.92
CA ASP A 8 -14.93 22.46 10.08
C ASP A 8 -15.49 21.10 9.66
N LEU A 9 -14.76 20.25 8.93
CA LEU A 9 -15.20 18.87 8.74
C LEU A 9 -15.20 18.15 10.10
N ASP A 10 -16.40 17.85 10.64
CA ASP A 10 -16.63 17.01 11.83
C ASP A 10 -16.28 15.54 11.57
N LEU A 11 -15.36 15.27 10.65
CA LEU A 11 -14.66 14.01 10.63
C LEU A 11 -13.80 14.01 11.90
N PRO A 12 -13.87 12.99 12.76
CA PRO A 12 -13.02 12.88 13.93
C PRO A 12 -11.59 12.60 13.48
N VAL A 13 -10.93 13.61 12.93
CA VAL A 13 -9.49 13.64 12.72
C VAL A 13 -8.89 14.23 13.99
N ARG A 14 -9.08 13.43 15.03
CA ARG A 14 -8.69 13.55 16.43
C ARG A 14 -7.59 14.59 16.71
N GLY A 15 -8.00 15.81 17.05
CA GLY A 15 -7.17 16.76 17.79
C GLY A 15 -6.06 17.47 17.01
N ARG A 16 -6.12 17.51 15.68
CA ARG A 16 -5.17 18.32 14.89
C ARG A 16 -5.67 19.73 14.68
N THR A 17 -4.76 20.70 14.84
CA THR A 17 -4.85 21.97 14.13
C THR A 17 -4.43 21.72 12.69
N TYR A 18 -5.38 21.78 11.75
CA TYR A 18 -5.07 21.65 10.33
C TYR A 18 -4.35 22.90 9.84
N ARG A 19 -3.03 22.85 9.83
CA ARG A 19 -2.23 23.79 9.06
C ARG A 19 -2.14 23.29 7.63
N GLU A 20 -2.18 24.23 6.70
CA GLU A 20 -1.87 23.96 5.30
C GLU A 20 -0.48 23.31 5.21
N PRO A 21 -0.35 22.18 4.51
CA PRO A 21 0.92 21.47 4.45
C PRO A 21 1.91 22.12 3.48
N GLU A 22 3.19 21.98 3.82
CA GLU A 22 4.29 22.29 2.92
C GLU A 22 4.43 21.16 1.88
N GLY A 23 4.28 21.49 0.59
CA GLY A 23 4.44 20.55 -0.52
C GLY A 23 3.19 19.73 -0.89
N PRO A 24 3.39 18.58 -1.60
CA PRO A 24 2.30 17.81 -2.17
C PRO A 24 1.29 17.34 -1.13
N HIS A 25 0.01 17.52 -1.42
CA HIS A 25 -1.08 17.17 -0.50
C HIS A 25 -2.34 16.70 -1.23
N SER A 26 -3.24 16.08 -0.47
CA SER A 26 -4.62 15.84 -0.88
C SER A 26 -5.55 16.62 0.04
N MET A 27 -6.69 17.06 -0.48
CA MET A 27 -7.64 17.87 0.25
C MET A 27 -8.94 17.13 0.51
N VAL A 28 -9.55 17.33 1.67
CA VAL A 28 -10.93 16.95 1.97
C VAL A 28 -11.73 18.22 2.23
N VAL A 29 -12.85 18.38 1.55
CA VAL A 29 -13.69 19.57 1.63
C VAL A 29 -15.17 19.16 1.67
N ARG A 30 -16.03 19.98 2.29
CA ARG A 30 -17.47 19.79 2.17
C ARG A 30 -17.93 20.31 0.81
N GLY A 31 -19.00 19.76 0.25
CA GLY A 31 -19.50 20.25 -1.05
C GLY A 31 -19.81 21.75 -1.05
N ARG A 32 -20.36 22.28 0.05
CA ARG A 32 -20.61 23.73 0.21
C ARG A 32 -19.35 24.61 0.14
N ASP A 33 -18.18 24.02 0.38
CA ASP A 33 -16.89 24.70 0.43
C ASP A 33 -16.05 24.40 -0.84
N LEU A 34 -16.65 23.75 -1.86
CA LEU A 34 -15.95 23.31 -3.07
C LEU A 34 -15.36 24.48 -3.88
N ASP A 35 -16.02 25.62 -3.96
CA ASP A 35 -15.47 26.80 -4.65
C ASP A 35 -14.15 27.28 -4.03
N ALA A 36 -14.07 27.33 -2.70
CA ALA A 36 -12.83 27.67 -1.99
C ALA A 36 -11.74 26.63 -2.24
N ALA A 37 -12.12 25.35 -2.29
CA ALA A 37 -11.22 24.27 -2.67
C ALA A 37 -10.68 24.41 -4.10
N LEU A 38 -11.51 24.83 -5.06
CA LEU A 38 -11.07 25.06 -6.44
C LEU A 38 -10.09 26.23 -6.56
N GLN A 39 -10.30 27.30 -5.79
CA GLN A 39 -9.33 28.41 -5.70
C GLN A 39 -7.99 27.92 -5.15
N HIS A 40 -8.03 27.08 -4.11
CA HIS A 40 -6.83 26.47 -3.54
C HIS A 40 -6.09 25.58 -4.54
N VAL A 41 -6.78 24.66 -5.22
CA VAL A 41 -6.18 23.78 -6.25
C VAL A 41 -5.55 24.60 -7.37
N THR A 42 -6.17 25.72 -7.74
CA THR A 42 -5.63 26.64 -8.76
C THR A 42 -4.33 27.30 -8.28
N ALA A 43 -4.27 27.72 -7.01
CA ALA A 43 -3.08 28.33 -6.42
C ALA A 43 -1.96 27.32 -6.10
N ARG A 44 -2.33 26.06 -5.82
CA ARG A 44 -1.44 24.99 -5.36
C ARG A 44 -1.46 23.82 -6.34
N SER A 45 -0.60 23.91 -7.36
CA SER A 45 -0.44 22.86 -8.38
C SER A 45 0.02 21.50 -7.81
N ASP A 46 0.59 21.51 -6.61
CA ASP A 46 1.02 20.34 -5.83
C ASP A 46 -0.13 19.63 -5.08
N CYS A 47 -1.34 20.19 -5.08
CA CYS A 47 -2.55 19.45 -4.70
C CYS A 47 -2.80 18.35 -5.74
N ARG A 48 -2.85 17.08 -5.31
CA ARG A 48 -2.99 15.91 -6.20
C ARG A 48 -4.39 15.34 -6.25
N SER A 49 -5.10 15.39 -5.13
CA SER A 49 -6.43 14.78 -5.01
C SER A 49 -7.35 15.65 -4.17
N VAL A 50 -8.63 15.65 -4.51
CA VAL A 50 -9.68 16.34 -3.76
C VAL A 50 -10.80 15.37 -3.43
N ALA A 51 -11.16 15.25 -2.16
CA ALA A 51 -12.35 14.56 -1.70
C ALA A 51 -13.44 15.57 -1.35
N VAL A 52 -14.63 15.40 -1.94
CA VAL A 52 -15.80 16.21 -1.67
C VAL A 52 -16.79 15.39 -0.85
N VAL A 53 -17.02 15.80 0.40
CA VAL A 53 -17.90 15.10 1.34
C VAL A 53 -19.22 15.86 1.50
N GLY A 54 -20.33 15.20 1.17
CA GLY A 54 -21.63 15.83 1.03
C GLY A 54 -21.60 16.80 -0.14
N LEU A 55 -22.07 16.36 -1.31
CA LEU A 55 -21.90 17.08 -2.57
C LEU A 55 -22.53 18.49 -2.52
N PRO A 56 -22.06 19.44 -3.34
CA PRO A 56 -22.71 20.75 -3.41
C PRO A 56 -24.13 20.62 -3.98
N GLU A 57 -25.00 21.57 -3.67
CA GLU A 57 -26.32 21.65 -4.31
C GLU A 57 -26.19 21.91 -5.81
N GLN A 58 -25.20 22.71 -6.21
CA GLN A 58 -24.85 23.01 -7.60
C GLN A 58 -23.36 22.76 -7.81
N VAL A 59 -23.01 21.97 -8.81
CA VAL A 59 -21.60 21.68 -9.12
C VAL A 59 -20.98 22.92 -9.78
N PRO A 60 -19.95 23.54 -9.18
CA PRO A 60 -19.26 24.70 -9.76
C PRO A 60 -18.38 24.29 -10.96
N ASP A 61 -17.65 25.24 -11.56
CA ASP A 61 -16.70 24.93 -12.62
C ASP A 61 -15.53 24.08 -12.08
N ILE A 62 -15.55 22.80 -12.40
CA ILE A 62 -14.56 21.81 -11.96
C ILE A 62 -13.34 21.70 -12.87
N THR A 63 -13.18 22.59 -13.85
CA THR A 63 -12.00 22.63 -14.73
C THR A 63 -10.66 22.64 -13.97
N PRO A 64 -10.51 23.32 -12.81
CA PRO A 64 -9.27 23.25 -12.02
C PRO A 64 -8.88 21.85 -11.53
N LEU A 65 -9.81 20.88 -11.54
CA LEU A 65 -9.56 19.50 -11.13
C LEU A 65 -9.05 18.60 -12.27
N VAL A 66 -8.90 19.11 -13.50
CA VAL A 66 -8.35 18.32 -14.62
C VAL A 66 -6.93 17.86 -14.28
N GLY A 67 -6.68 16.56 -14.45
CA GLY A 67 -5.41 15.92 -14.07
C GLY A 67 -5.23 15.69 -12.57
N LYS A 68 -6.27 15.93 -11.75
CA LYS A 68 -6.34 15.59 -10.33
C LYS A 68 -7.28 14.42 -10.12
N ARG A 69 -7.10 13.70 -9.00
CA ARG A 69 -8.05 12.65 -8.58
C ARG A 69 -9.20 13.28 -7.80
N LEU A 70 -10.44 12.99 -8.19
CA LEU A 70 -11.64 13.46 -7.51
C LEU A 70 -12.33 12.30 -6.80
N LEU A 71 -12.50 12.42 -5.48
CA LEU A 71 -13.24 11.46 -4.68
C LEU A 71 -14.57 12.07 -4.22
N LEU A 72 -15.68 11.52 -4.67
CA LEU A 72 -17.01 11.99 -4.30
C LEU A 72 -17.59 11.15 -3.16
N VAL A 73 -18.11 11.79 -2.12
CA VAL A 73 -18.74 11.07 -1.00
C VAL A 73 -20.10 11.64 -0.69
N ASP A 74 -21.14 10.86 -0.90
CA ASP A 74 -22.53 11.21 -0.57
C ASP A 74 -23.36 9.98 -0.25
N ALA A 75 -24.47 10.16 0.46
CA ALA A 75 -25.45 9.08 0.64
C ALA A 75 -26.33 8.91 -0.61
N ASP A 76 -26.56 9.99 -1.35
CA ASP A 76 -27.43 10.04 -2.51
C ASP A 76 -26.72 9.49 -3.76
N SER A 77 -27.26 8.39 -4.31
CA SER A 77 -26.69 7.74 -5.48
C SER A 77 -26.94 8.50 -6.78
N GLY A 78 -28.04 9.26 -6.87
CA GLY A 78 -28.34 10.09 -8.03
C GLY A 78 -27.35 11.25 -8.12
N ARG A 79 -27.17 11.97 -7.01
CA ARG A 79 -26.22 13.09 -6.94
C ARG A 79 -24.78 12.65 -7.20
N LEU A 80 -24.36 11.50 -6.64
CA LEU A 80 -23.05 10.90 -6.94
C LEU A 80 -22.88 10.64 -8.43
N ARG A 81 -23.88 10.02 -9.06
CA ARG A 81 -23.85 9.69 -10.48
C ARG A 81 -23.76 10.95 -11.34
N ASP A 82 -24.62 11.92 -11.09
CA ASP A 82 -24.70 13.14 -11.90
C ASP A 82 -23.37 13.91 -11.87
N PHE A 83 -22.79 14.08 -10.68
CA PHE A 83 -21.50 14.75 -10.54
C PHE A 83 -20.36 13.88 -11.13
N ALA A 84 -20.34 12.57 -10.89
CA ALA A 84 -19.33 11.71 -11.51
C ALA A 84 -19.37 11.76 -13.04
N GLU A 85 -20.56 11.73 -13.66
CA GLU A 85 -20.72 11.86 -15.11
C GLU A 85 -20.19 13.21 -15.62
N MET A 86 -20.48 14.32 -14.92
CA MET A 86 -19.93 15.64 -15.27
C MET A 86 -18.41 15.66 -15.23
N ALA A 87 -17.82 15.13 -14.15
CA ALA A 87 -16.37 15.12 -13.96
C ALA A 87 -15.66 14.21 -14.97
N ILE A 88 -16.20 13.02 -15.25
CA ILE A 88 -15.68 12.12 -16.28
C ILE A 88 -15.71 12.79 -17.66
N ARG A 89 -16.78 13.51 -18.01
CA ARG A 89 -16.87 14.27 -19.28
C ARG A 89 -15.83 15.39 -19.38
N ALA A 90 -15.45 15.98 -18.24
CA ALA A 90 -14.36 16.95 -18.16
C ALA A 90 -12.95 16.30 -18.19
N GLY A 91 -12.85 14.97 -18.28
CA GLY A 91 -11.57 14.25 -18.28
C GLY A 91 -10.94 14.10 -16.89
N ILE A 92 -11.75 14.19 -15.83
CA ILE A 92 -11.30 14.04 -14.44
C ILE A 92 -11.44 12.58 -14.04
N GLU A 93 -10.42 12.04 -13.35
CA GLU A 93 -10.48 10.71 -12.76
C GLU A 93 -11.35 10.76 -11.49
N VAL A 94 -12.43 9.96 -11.46
CA VAL A 94 -13.42 9.99 -10.39
C VAL A 94 -13.53 8.63 -9.71
N GLU A 95 -13.44 8.66 -8.37
CA GLU A 95 -13.89 7.58 -7.49
C GLU A 95 -15.05 8.10 -6.63
N TRP A 96 -15.88 7.19 -6.11
CA TRP A 96 -16.93 7.59 -5.16
C TRP A 96 -17.16 6.59 -4.04
N ILE A 97 -17.60 7.11 -2.90
CA ILE A 97 -18.03 6.36 -1.73
C ILE A 97 -19.48 6.72 -1.45
N ARG A 98 -20.38 5.73 -1.53
CA ARG A 98 -21.77 5.91 -1.11
C ARG A 98 -21.89 5.83 0.41
N SER A 99 -21.84 6.97 1.10
CA SER A 99 -22.03 7.09 2.55
C SER A 99 -22.36 8.52 2.97
N ALA A 100 -23.26 8.69 3.95
CA ALA A 100 -23.49 9.98 4.61
C ALA A 100 -22.32 10.41 5.51
N ARG A 101 -21.60 9.43 6.07
CA ARG A 101 -20.48 9.62 7.00
C ARG A 101 -19.42 8.55 6.70
N PRO A 102 -18.51 8.78 5.75
CA PRO A 102 -17.47 7.80 5.46
C PRO A 102 -16.58 7.60 6.71
N PRO A 103 -16.22 6.36 7.08
CA PRO A 103 -15.20 6.16 8.09
C PRO A 103 -13.86 6.71 7.57
N PHE A 104 -13.08 7.34 8.44
CA PHE A 104 -11.76 7.91 8.11
C PHE A 104 -10.88 6.94 7.32
N GLU A 105 -10.84 5.68 7.73
CA GLU A 105 -10.04 4.64 7.07
C GLU A 105 -10.38 4.46 5.58
N ARG A 106 -11.66 4.55 5.21
CA ARG A 106 -12.06 4.43 3.80
C ARG A 106 -11.70 5.66 2.99
N LEU A 107 -11.85 6.85 3.60
CA LEU A 107 -11.45 8.11 2.97
C LEU A 107 -9.93 8.16 2.77
N ALA A 108 -9.17 7.79 3.81
CA ALA A 108 -7.72 7.73 3.78
C ALA A 108 -7.22 6.65 2.80
N ALA A 109 -7.90 5.51 2.67
CA ALA A 109 -7.54 4.49 1.68
C ALA A 109 -7.62 5.02 0.24
N ALA A 110 -8.71 5.72 -0.11
CA ALA A 110 -8.89 6.28 -1.43
C ALA A 110 -7.89 7.43 -1.74
N LEU A 111 -7.61 8.27 -0.75
CA LEU A 111 -6.71 9.42 -0.90
C LEU A 111 -5.22 9.07 -0.79
N LEU A 112 -4.90 8.00 -0.08
CA LEU A 112 -3.54 7.50 0.14
C LEU A 112 -3.48 6.03 -0.28
N PRO A 113 -3.60 5.75 -1.60
CA PRO A 113 -3.52 4.40 -2.11
C PRO A 113 -2.09 3.88 -1.93
N VAL A 114 -1.98 2.60 -1.60
CA VAL A 114 -0.71 1.93 -1.31
C VAL A 114 -0.54 0.76 -2.24
N GLY A 115 0.63 0.62 -2.85
CA GLY A 115 0.98 -0.56 -3.62
C GLY A 115 1.79 -1.55 -2.79
N GLY A 116 1.51 -2.84 -2.93
CA GLY A 116 2.31 -3.93 -2.36
C GLY A 116 3.40 -4.36 -3.34
N ILE A 117 4.63 -4.50 -2.86
CA ILE A 117 5.77 -5.07 -3.59
C ILE A 117 6.20 -6.33 -2.87
N VAL A 118 5.94 -7.48 -3.49
CA VAL A 118 6.43 -8.78 -3.03
C VAL A 118 7.76 -9.05 -3.73
N LEU A 119 8.85 -9.01 -2.98
CA LEU A 119 10.19 -9.34 -3.47
C LEU A 119 10.35 -10.86 -3.52
N ALA A 120 10.30 -11.43 -4.73
CA ALA A 120 10.33 -12.86 -5.02
C ALA A 120 11.45 -13.23 -6.02
N ALA A 121 12.50 -12.40 -6.08
CA ALA A 121 13.63 -12.55 -7.00
C ALA A 121 14.93 -13.03 -6.32
N GLY A 122 14.87 -13.36 -5.02
CA GLY A 122 16.01 -13.86 -4.25
C GLY A 122 16.39 -15.29 -4.64
N LYS A 123 17.68 -15.62 -4.49
CA LYS A 123 18.20 -16.97 -4.77
C LYS A 123 17.98 -17.91 -3.58
N SER A 124 17.58 -19.15 -3.86
CA SER A 124 17.41 -20.22 -2.87
C SER A 124 18.71 -20.99 -2.56
N SER A 125 19.83 -20.30 -2.36
CA SER A 125 21.16 -20.93 -2.27
C SER A 125 21.34 -21.90 -1.09
N ARG A 126 20.54 -21.74 -0.03
CA ARG A 126 20.57 -22.58 1.18
C ARG A 126 19.54 -23.73 1.18
N MET A 127 18.72 -23.84 0.13
CA MET A 127 17.70 -24.88 -0.03
C MET A 127 18.03 -25.77 -1.24
N PRO A 128 18.47 -27.02 -1.04
CA PRO A 128 18.78 -27.93 -2.14
C PRO A 128 17.52 -28.32 -2.94
N GLY A 129 17.63 -28.32 -4.28
CA GLY A 129 16.71 -29.06 -5.17
C GLY A 129 15.41 -28.37 -5.60
N SER A 130 14.96 -27.30 -4.95
CA SER A 130 13.76 -26.55 -5.35
C SER A 130 13.83 -25.08 -4.97
N GLN A 131 13.23 -24.21 -5.79
CA GLN A 131 13.01 -22.80 -5.44
C GLN A 131 12.16 -22.71 -4.15
N LYS A 132 12.73 -22.15 -3.07
CA LYS A 132 12.10 -22.12 -1.72
C LYS A 132 10.73 -21.46 -1.71
N LEU A 133 10.55 -20.46 -2.56
CA LEU A 133 9.30 -19.72 -2.73
C LEU A 133 8.13 -20.59 -3.25
N LEU A 134 8.44 -21.76 -3.82
CA LEU A 134 7.47 -22.71 -4.37
C LEU A 134 7.12 -23.84 -3.40
N LEU A 135 7.72 -23.88 -2.22
CA LEU A 135 7.39 -24.90 -1.22
C LEU A 135 5.92 -24.76 -0.80
N ASP A 136 5.27 -25.92 -0.69
CA ASP A 136 3.85 -26.00 -0.37
C ASP A 136 3.61 -25.67 1.11
N ILE A 137 2.70 -24.76 1.38
CA ILE A 137 2.21 -24.49 2.73
C ILE A 137 0.68 -24.56 2.64
N ASP A 138 0.10 -25.62 3.23
CA ASP A 138 -1.34 -25.91 3.20
C ASP A 138 -1.95 -25.96 1.78
N GLY A 139 -1.24 -26.57 0.82
CA GLY A 139 -1.70 -26.70 -0.57
C GLY A 139 -1.45 -25.47 -1.45
N VAL A 140 -0.75 -24.45 -0.91
CA VAL A 140 -0.51 -23.18 -1.59
C VAL A 140 1.00 -22.86 -1.55
N PRO A 141 1.63 -22.51 -2.69
CA PRO A 141 3.02 -22.05 -2.73
C PRO A 141 3.29 -20.89 -1.76
N MET A 142 4.40 -20.95 -1.04
CA MET A 142 4.81 -19.95 -0.04
C MET A 142 4.64 -18.50 -0.51
N VAL A 143 5.12 -18.15 -1.70
CA VAL A 143 5.03 -16.79 -2.26
C VAL A 143 3.58 -16.30 -2.43
N ARG A 144 2.63 -17.22 -2.64
CA ARG A 144 1.22 -16.86 -2.79
C ARG A 144 0.57 -16.42 -1.48
N HIS A 145 1.01 -16.96 -0.34
CA HIS A 145 0.54 -16.50 0.97
C HIS A 145 0.87 -15.02 1.18
N VAL A 146 2.07 -14.60 0.77
CA VAL A 146 2.52 -13.19 0.88
C VAL A 146 1.78 -12.28 -0.11
N LEU A 147 1.56 -12.77 -1.33
CA LEU A 147 0.72 -12.08 -2.32
C LEU A 147 -0.71 -11.85 -1.78
N GLU A 148 -1.34 -12.91 -1.26
CA GLU A 148 -2.68 -12.85 -0.69
C GLU A 148 -2.70 -11.89 0.51
N ALA A 149 -1.67 -11.90 1.35
CA ALA A 149 -1.54 -10.94 2.45
C ALA A 149 -1.49 -9.49 1.98
N ALA A 150 -0.77 -9.18 0.90
CA ALA A 150 -0.70 -7.82 0.35
C ALA A 150 -2.08 -7.36 -0.18
N SER A 151 -2.71 -8.21 -0.98
CA SER A 151 -3.99 -7.94 -1.64
C SER A 151 -5.13 -7.84 -0.62
N GLU A 152 -5.34 -8.88 0.20
CA GLU A 152 -6.38 -8.91 1.23
C GLU A 152 -6.12 -7.93 2.38
N GLY A 153 -4.85 -7.55 2.57
CA GLY A 153 -4.45 -6.53 3.53
C GLY A 153 -4.89 -5.11 3.13
N GLY A 154 -5.22 -4.87 1.87
CA GLY A 154 -5.71 -3.58 1.37
C GLY A 154 -4.72 -2.78 0.51
N CYS A 155 -3.73 -3.44 -0.11
CA CYS A 155 -2.93 -2.82 -1.16
C CYS A 155 -3.76 -2.66 -2.45
N HIS A 156 -3.70 -1.48 -3.06
CA HIS A 156 -4.49 -1.05 -4.23
C HIS A 156 -3.86 -1.49 -5.56
N GLN A 157 -2.57 -1.80 -5.52
CA GLN A 157 -1.81 -2.46 -6.58
C GLN A 157 -0.97 -3.53 -5.89
N THR A 158 -0.80 -4.69 -6.49
CA THR A 158 0.14 -5.69 -5.97
C THR A 158 1.07 -6.13 -7.08
N ILE A 159 2.37 -5.97 -6.84
CA ILE A 159 3.45 -6.25 -7.76
C ILE A 159 4.28 -7.38 -7.17
N VAL A 160 4.52 -8.43 -7.96
CA VAL A 160 5.50 -9.47 -7.62
C VAL A 160 6.71 -9.29 -8.51
N VAL A 161 7.86 -9.04 -7.89
CA VAL A 161 9.14 -8.93 -8.59
C VAL A 161 9.81 -10.30 -8.58
N TYR A 162 9.98 -10.92 -9.74
CA TYR A 162 10.51 -12.28 -9.90
C TYR A 162 11.77 -12.31 -10.77
N ALA A 163 12.56 -13.37 -10.63
CA ALA A 163 13.72 -13.63 -11.50
C ALA A 163 13.68 -15.01 -12.17
N GLU A 164 12.88 -15.94 -11.66
CA GLU A 164 12.77 -17.30 -12.17
C GLU A 164 11.36 -17.57 -12.69
N GLU A 165 11.28 -18.25 -13.84
CA GLU A 165 10.01 -18.50 -14.55
C GLU A 165 9.05 -19.39 -13.75
N ASP A 166 9.57 -20.30 -12.94
CA ASP A 166 8.72 -21.17 -12.11
C ASP A 166 7.98 -20.36 -11.02
N VAL A 167 8.58 -19.28 -10.50
CA VAL A 167 7.89 -18.34 -9.60
C VAL A 167 6.76 -17.64 -10.36
N ARG A 168 7.03 -17.14 -11.56
CA ARG A 168 6.00 -16.51 -12.41
C ARG A 168 4.81 -17.45 -12.65
N ARG A 169 5.08 -18.72 -12.97
CA ARG A 169 4.03 -19.74 -13.21
C ARG A 169 3.22 -20.08 -11.97
N ALA A 170 3.82 -19.95 -10.79
CA ALA A 170 3.14 -20.20 -9.53
C ALA A 170 2.22 -19.05 -9.10
N ILE A 171 2.43 -17.82 -9.61
CA ILE A 171 1.57 -16.68 -9.33
C ILE A 171 0.41 -16.63 -10.32
N ASP A 172 -0.82 -16.48 -9.81
CA ASP A 172 -2.01 -16.33 -10.63
C ASP A 172 -2.23 -14.87 -11.07
N GLY A 173 -3.27 -14.61 -11.85
CA GLY A 173 -3.57 -13.29 -12.43
C GLY A 173 -3.95 -12.18 -11.43
N ARG A 174 -3.65 -12.35 -10.13
CA ARG A 174 -3.95 -11.39 -9.05
C ARG A 174 -2.86 -10.35 -8.81
N ALA A 175 -1.71 -10.49 -9.48
CA ALA A 175 -0.58 -9.57 -9.34
C ALA A 175 -0.04 -9.13 -10.69
N GLU A 176 0.51 -7.92 -10.72
CA GLU A 176 1.39 -7.49 -11.80
C GLU A 176 2.78 -8.13 -11.63
N LEU A 177 3.28 -8.79 -12.68
CA LEU A 177 4.51 -9.56 -12.61
C LEU A 177 5.65 -8.79 -13.27
N ILE A 178 6.66 -8.44 -12.49
CA ILE A 178 7.82 -7.67 -12.97
C ILE A 178 9.07 -8.55 -12.95
N PHE A 179 9.62 -8.80 -14.15
CA PHE A 179 10.85 -9.55 -14.30
C PHE A 179 12.07 -8.69 -13.94
N ASN A 180 12.88 -9.16 -13.00
CA ASN A 180 14.15 -8.54 -12.64
C ASN A 180 15.35 -9.36 -13.16
N ALA A 181 15.81 -9.01 -14.36
CA ALA A 181 17.02 -9.59 -14.96
C ALA A 181 18.31 -9.29 -14.17
N LYS A 182 18.28 -8.31 -13.25
CA LYS A 182 19.43 -7.86 -12.46
C LYS A 182 19.38 -8.36 -11.02
N SER A 183 18.56 -9.37 -10.71
CA SER A 183 18.42 -9.89 -9.34
C SER A 183 19.76 -10.34 -8.72
N SER A 184 20.73 -10.75 -9.54
CA SER A 184 22.08 -11.10 -9.10
C SER A 184 22.89 -9.93 -8.55
N THR A 185 22.48 -8.67 -8.79
CA THR A 185 23.16 -7.48 -8.25
C THR A 185 22.65 -7.09 -6.86
N GLY A 186 21.79 -7.91 -6.25
CA GLY A 186 21.28 -7.73 -4.89
C GLY A 186 19.87 -7.12 -4.82
N MET A 187 19.34 -7.07 -3.59
CA MET A 187 17.96 -6.69 -3.28
C MET A 187 17.54 -5.32 -3.81
N ALA A 188 18.47 -4.35 -3.89
CA ALA A 188 18.17 -3.01 -4.38
C ALA A 188 17.57 -3.04 -5.79
N SER A 189 18.06 -3.91 -6.67
CA SER A 189 17.55 -4.05 -8.04
C SER A 189 16.07 -4.45 -8.09
N SER A 190 15.64 -5.31 -7.16
CA SER A 190 14.25 -5.78 -7.06
C SER A 190 13.33 -4.68 -6.51
N LEU A 191 13.81 -3.93 -5.51
CA LEU A 191 13.10 -2.75 -5.00
C LEU A 191 12.91 -1.71 -6.10
N HIS A 192 13.94 -1.45 -6.90
CA HIS A 192 13.86 -0.50 -8.01
C HIS A 192 12.83 -0.94 -9.05
N ALA A 193 12.84 -2.23 -9.41
CA ALA A 193 11.88 -2.78 -10.36
C ALA A 193 10.44 -2.65 -9.86
N GLY A 194 10.19 -2.98 -8.59
CA GLY A 194 8.87 -2.83 -7.97
C GLY A 194 8.40 -1.38 -7.88
N LEU A 195 9.25 -0.46 -7.40
CA LEU A 195 8.88 0.96 -7.27
C LEU A 195 8.63 1.63 -8.63
N LYS A 196 9.40 1.28 -9.66
CA LYS A 196 9.24 1.85 -11.01
C LYS A 196 7.97 1.37 -11.72
N ALA A 197 7.43 0.21 -11.32
CA ALA A 197 6.19 -0.33 -11.86
C ALA A 197 4.94 0.17 -11.12
N MET A 198 5.10 0.92 -10.02
CA MET A 198 3.96 1.50 -9.32
C MET A 198 3.22 2.51 -10.19
N ARG A 199 1.89 2.45 -10.17
CA ARG A 199 1.07 3.43 -10.89
C ARG A 199 1.27 4.84 -10.30
N PRO A 200 1.14 5.91 -11.11
CA PRO A 200 1.45 7.27 -10.69
C PRO A 200 0.64 7.79 -9.51
N GLU A 201 -0.50 7.20 -9.17
CA GLU A 201 -1.35 7.59 -8.04
C GLU A 201 -0.95 6.94 -6.71
N ILE A 202 -0.08 5.92 -6.71
CA ILE A 202 0.35 5.24 -5.49
C ILE A 202 1.19 6.18 -4.62
N GLU A 203 0.83 6.30 -3.34
CA GLU A 203 1.44 7.23 -2.37
C GLU A 203 2.32 6.54 -1.33
N GLY A 204 2.19 5.23 -1.20
CA GLY A 204 3.03 4.40 -0.34
C GLY A 204 3.34 3.05 -0.97
N ALA A 205 4.48 2.47 -0.61
CA ALA A 205 4.89 1.14 -1.03
C ALA A 205 5.02 0.22 0.20
N MET A 206 4.15 -0.79 0.28
CA MET A 206 4.26 -1.89 1.23
C MET A 206 5.24 -2.92 0.68
N VAL A 207 6.46 -2.97 1.21
CA VAL A 207 7.49 -3.94 0.83
C VAL A 207 7.35 -5.19 1.68
N LEU A 208 7.26 -6.34 1.00
CA LEU A 208 7.10 -7.68 1.57
C LEU A 208 8.17 -8.61 0.98
N LEU A 209 8.61 -9.60 1.74
CA LEU A 209 9.50 -10.65 1.25
C LEU A 209 8.71 -11.92 0.94
N GLY A 210 8.96 -12.54 -0.22
CA GLY A 210 8.20 -13.70 -0.68
C GLY A 210 8.39 -14.97 0.17
N ASP A 211 9.39 -14.98 1.03
CA ASP A 211 9.77 -16.09 1.91
C ASP A 211 9.29 -15.92 3.37
N GLN A 212 8.43 -14.93 3.62
CA GLN A 212 7.82 -14.66 4.93
C GLN A 212 6.30 -14.99 4.93
N PRO A 213 5.89 -16.26 4.77
CA PRO A 213 4.49 -16.64 4.60
C PRO A 213 3.62 -16.39 5.85
N LEU A 214 4.22 -16.17 7.02
CA LEU A 214 3.50 -15.82 8.25
C LEU A 214 3.12 -14.33 8.33
N VAL A 215 3.58 -13.51 7.39
CA VAL A 215 3.12 -12.14 7.22
C VAL A 215 1.74 -12.17 6.57
N GLY A 216 0.70 -12.18 7.41
CA GLY A 216 -0.70 -12.22 6.95
C GLY A 216 -1.31 -10.84 6.67
N SER A 217 -2.49 -10.84 6.06
CA SER A 217 -3.28 -9.65 5.71
C SER A 217 -3.57 -8.73 6.91
N ARG A 218 -3.71 -9.29 8.12
CA ARG A 218 -3.86 -8.49 9.36
C ARG A 218 -2.63 -7.65 9.69
N THR A 219 -1.43 -8.15 9.42
CA THR A 219 -0.18 -7.39 9.60
C THR A 219 -0.13 -6.24 8.60
N VAL A 220 -0.41 -6.52 7.32
CA VAL A 220 -0.47 -5.50 6.27
C VAL A 220 -1.50 -4.42 6.60
N ALA A 221 -2.73 -4.81 6.97
CA ALA A 221 -3.79 -3.87 7.36
C ALA A 221 -3.41 -3.03 8.58
N THR A 222 -2.71 -3.62 9.55
CA THR A 222 -2.21 -2.91 10.74
C THR A 222 -1.20 -1.83 10.36
N LEU A 223 -0.26 -2.15 9.47
CA LEU A 223 0.72 -1.19 8.97
C LEU A 223 0.11 -0.10 8.10
N LEU A 224 -0.83 -0.44 7.23
CA LEU A 224 -1.57 0.55 6.44
C LEU A 224 -2.31 1.53 7.34
N ARG A 225 -2.97 1.04 8.39
CA ARG A 225 -3.64 1.91 9.38
C ARG A 225 -2.64 2.80 10.10
N ALA A 226 -1.50 2.26 10.52
CA ALA A 226 -0.47 3.04 11.20
C ALA A 226 0.10 4.13 10.30
N TRP A 227 0.47 3.78 9.07
CA TRP A 227 0.97 4.73 8.08
C TRP A 227 -0.07 5.82 7.76
N ARG A 228 -1.35 5.48 7.61
CA ARG A 228 -2.42 6.48 7.38
C ARG A 228 -2.72 7.38 8.59
N ARG A 229 -2.02 7.22 9.72
CA ARG A 229 -2.08 8.18 10.85
C ARG A 229 -1.28 9.44 10.49
N GLU A 230 -0.90 10.20 11.52
CA GLU A 230 -0.32 11.54 11.36
C GLU A 230 1.02 11.50 10.64
N GLY A 231 1.12 12.23 9.53
CA GLY A 231 2.39 12.46 8.83
C GLY A 231 2.83 11.35 7.87
N SER A 232 2.02 10.31 7.65
CA SER A 232 2.39 9.21 6.74
C SER A 232 3.79 8.68 7.01
N ARG A 233 4.14 8.52 8.29
CA ARG A 233 5.48 8.05 8.64
C ARG A 233 5.65 6.59 8.22
N PRO A 234 6.79 6.22 7.63
CA PRO A 234 7.13 4.83 7.41
C PRO A 234 6.82 3.97 8.64
N ALA A 235 6.27 2.78 8.42
CA ALA A 235 5.89 1.90 9.51
C ALA A 235 6.39 0.48 9.26
N VAL A 236 6.85 -0.17 10.33
CA VAL A 236 7.35 -1.55 10.31
C VAL A 236 6.57 -2.40 11.29
N ALA A 237 6.38 -3.67 10.93
CA ALA A 237 5.88 -4.65 11.87
C ALA A 237 7.08 -5.16 12.69
N THR A 238 6.92 -5.21 14.01
CA THR A 238 7.90 -5.91 14.86
C THR A 238 7.22 -6.93 15.74
N SER A 239 7.91 -8.05 15.97
CA SER A 239 7.64 -8.90 17.12
C SER A 239 8.49 -8.37 18.29
N GLN A 240 7.94 -8.32 19.50
CA GLN A 240 8.53 -7.60 20.66
C GLN A 240 9.95 -8.05 21.10
N SER A 241 10.58 -9.00 20.39
CA SER A 241 11.85 -9.62 20.74
C SER A 241 13.06 -9.23 19.89
N GLU A 242 12.92 -8.43 18.81
CA GLU A 242 14.04 -8.13 17.90
C GLU A 242 14.67 -6.74 18.10
N LYS A 243 16.01 -6.68 18.05
CA LYS A 243 16.79 -5.42 18.13
C LYS A 243 16.74 -4.60 16.84
N GLU A 244 16.49 -5.24 15.70
CA GLU A 244 16.37 -4.61 14.39
C GLU A 244 15.09 -5.10 13.72
N TRP A 245 14.41 -4.26 12.95
CA TRP A 245 13.16 -4.62 12.28
C TRP A 245 13.41 -5.31 10.94
N ALA A 246 12.53 -6.23 10.55
CA ALA A 246 12.47 -6.84 9.22
C ALA A 246 11.21 -6.37 8.47
N PRO A 247 11.15 -6.51 7.13
CA PRO A 247 9.88 -6.38 6.43
C PRO A 247 8.79 -7.26 7.07
N PRO A 248 7.50 -6.89 6.96
CA PRO A 248 6.97 -5.85 6.09
C PRO A 248 7.26 -4.42 6.56
N VAL A 249 7.49 -3.55 5.60
CA VAL A 249 7.65 -2.11 5.80
C VAL A 249 6.81 -1.34 4.80
N ILE A 250 6.11 -0.31 5.25
CA ILE A 250 5.49 0.67 4.36
C ILE A 250 6.36 1.91 4.29
N LEU A 251 6.67 2.32 3.05
CA LEU A 251 7.48 3.48 2.73
C LEU A 251 6.66 4.52 1.99
N SER A 252 6.70 5.76 2.46
CA SER A 252 6.09 6.89 1.78
C SER A 252 6.80 7.18 0.46
N ARG A 253 6.04 7.69 -0.50
CA ARG A 253 6.57 8.06 -1.81
C ARG A 253 7.73 9.04 -1.76
N GLU A 254 7.77 9.92 -0.76
CA GLU A 254 8.89 10.86 -0.58
C GLU A 254 10.24 10.17 -0.38
N LEU A 255 10.25 8.93 0.14
CA LEU A 255 11.48 8.16 0.35
C LEU A 255 11.90 7.34 -0.87
N TRP A 256 11.05 7.23 -1.90
CA TRP A 256 11.36 6.41 -3.08
C TRP A 256 12.64 6.86 -3.81
N PRO A 257 12.95 8.16 -3.97
CA PRO A 257 14.23 8.58 -4.54
C PRO A 257 15.44 8.04 -3.78
N GLU A 258 15.37 7.99 -2.44
CA GLU A 258 16.44 7.42 -1.62
C GLU A 258 16.55 5.90 -1.79
N VAL A 259 15.42 5.19 -1.85
CA VAL A 259 15.41 3.75 -2.14
C VAL A 259 15.98 3.46 -3.54
N LEU A 260 15.65 4.30 -4.52
CA LEU A 260 16.13 4.20 -5.90
C LEU A 260 17.64 4.50 -6.02
N ALA A 261 18.24 5.15 -5.04
CA ALA A 261 19.68 5.38 -4.97
C ALA A 261 20.47 4.21 -4.34
N LEU A 262 19.79 3.25 -3.70
CA LEU A 262 20.42 2.07 -3.11
C LEU A 262 21.10 1.19 -4.17
N LYS A 263 22.13 0.45 -3.75
CA LYS A 263 22.90 -0.48 -4.58
C LYS A 263 23.19 -1.77 -3.83
N GLY A 264 23.49 -2.84 -4.57
CA GLY A 264 23.87 -4.12 -3.98
C GLY A 264 22.74 -4.75 -3.18
N ASP A 265 23.11 -5.36 -2.05
CA ASP A 265 22.18 -6.03 -1.14
C ASP A 265 21.44 -5.09 -0.18
N ALA A 266 21.56 -3.77 -0.37
CA ALA A 266 20.83 -2.81 0.44
C ALA A 266 19.31 -2.89 0.18
N GLY A 267 18.54 -2.87 1.25
CA GLY A 267 17.08 -2.89 1.25
C GLY A 267 16.48 -1.60 1.81
N ALA A 268 15.16 -1.63 2.00
CA ALA A 268 14.41 -0.52 2.59
C ALA A 268 14.96 -0.07 3.96
N ARG A 269 15.56 -0.99 4.72
CA ARG A 269 16.13 -0.72 6.04
C ARG A 269 17.22 0.34 6.02
N GLN A 270 18.07 0.31 5.00
CA GLN A 270 19.21 1.21 4.87
C GLN A 270 18.79 2.67 4.69
N VAL A 271 17.59 2.92 4.15
CA VAL A 271 17.02 4.27 4.11
C VAL A 271 16.68 4.72 5.52
N LEU A 272 16.00 3.91 6.33
CA LEU A 272 15.56 4.36 7.66
C LEU A 272 16.63 4.23 8.76
N HIS A 273 17.77 3.63 8.45
CA HIS A 273 18.87 3.46 9.40
C HIS A 273 19.38 4.82 9.90
N GLY A 274 19.50 4.98 11.22
CA GLY A 274 19.92 6.23 11.85
C GLY A 274 18.85 7.34 11.87
N ARG A 275 17.61 7.05 11.41
CA ARG A 275 16.46 7.98 11.43
C ARG A 275 15.25 7.38 12.15
N PRO A 276 15.38 6.92 13.42
CA PRO A 276 14.29 6.26 14.15
C PRO A 276 13.06 7.16 14.31
N GLU A 277 13.22 8.48 14.31
CA GLU A 277 12.14 9.46 14.36
C GLU A 277 11.20 9.43 13.14
N LEU A 278 11.66 8.87 12.03
CA LEU A 278 10.86 8.67 10.82
C LEU A 278 10.12 7.33 10.80
N LEU A 279 10.34 6.45 11.77
CA LEU A 279 9.85 5.08 11.72
C LEU A 279 8.90 4.77 12.88
N ASP A 280 7.64 4.51 12.52
CA ASP A 280 6.66 3.96 13.44
C ASP A 280 6.85 2.45 13.57
N VAL A 281 7.04 1.99 14.81
CA VAL A 281 7.17 0.57 15.13
C VAL A 281 5.84 0.07 15.67
N VAL A 282 5.20 -0.85 14.94
CA VAL A 282 3.83 -1.29 15.23
C VAL A 282 3.81 -2.75 15.67
N PRO A 283 3.24 -3.05 16.86
CA PRO A 283 2.98 -4.44 17.23
C PRO A 283 1.99 -5.08 16.24
N ALA A 284 2.40 -6.19 15.62
CA ALA A 284 1.57 -6.92 14.66
C ALA A 284 1.49 -8.41 15.01
N PRO A 285 0.38 -9.09 14.64
CA PRO A 285 0.16 -10.49 15.01
C PRO A 285 1.00 -11.50 14.20
N GLY A 286 1.52 -11.11 13.04
CA GLY A 286 2.36 -11.96 12.20
C GLY A 286 3.81 -12.01 12.66
N ARG A 287 4.52 -13.08 12.27
CA ARG A 287 5.96 -13.20 12.46
C ARG A 287 6.66 -13.01 11.12
N PRO A 288 7.63 -12.10 11.01
CA PRO A 288 8.44 -11.96 9.79
C PRO A 288 9.54 -13.03 9.75
N ASP A 289 9.19 -14.29 10.04
CA ASP A 289 10.15 -15.38 10.10
C ASP A 289 10.54 -15.77 8.65
N ASP A 290 11.83 -15.62 8.32
CA ASP A 290 12.37 -16.04 7.04
C ASP A 290 12.49 -17.57 6.98
N ILE A 291 12.05 -18.18 5.87
CA ILE A 291 12.27 -19.61 5.63
C ILE A 291 13.53 -19.78 4.77
N ASP A 292 14.64 -20.10 5.41
CA ASP A 292 15.95 -20.25 4.77
C ASP A 292 16.48 -21.68 4.74
N THR A 293 15.99 -22.54 5.65
CA THR A 293 16.45 -23.92 5.79
C THR A 293 15.28 -24.91 5.78
N PRO A 294 15.54 -26.22 5.52
CA PRO A 294 14.51 -27.25 5.62
C PRO A 294 13.90 -27.34 7.03
N ASP A 295 14.68 -27.06 8.07
CA ASP A 295 14.19 -27.04 9.46
C ASP A 295 13.23 -25.88 9.71
N ASP A 296 13.47 -24.71 9.12
CA ASP A 296 12.55 -23.57 9.22
C ASP A 296 11.22 -23.89 8.53
N TYR A 297 11.30 -24.46 7.33
CA TYR A 297 10.11 -24.92 6.61
C TYR A 297 9.33 -25.97 7.42
N ALA A 298 10.01 -26.94 8.03
CA ALA A 298 9.38 -27.97 8.86
C ALA A 298 8.67 -27.39 10.10
N LYS A 299 9.21 -26.34 10.73
CA LYS A 299 8.55 -25.64 11.85
C LYS A 299 7.26 -24.97 11.37
N ILE A 300 7.31 -24.29 10.23
CA ILE A 300 6.17 -23.53 9.69
C ILE A 300 5.03 -24.45 9.27
N VAL A 301 5.31 -25.53 8.54
CA VAL A 301 4.26 -26.48 8.09
C VAL A 301 3.49 -27.09 9.26
N ARG A 302 4.11 -27.24 10.44
CA ARG A 302 3.42 -27.71 11.66
C ARG A 302 2.39 -26.73 12.21
N LEU A 303 2.50 -25.44 11.88
CA LEU A 303 1.54 -24.41 12.28
C LEU A 303 0.23 -24.47 11.48
N PHE A 304 0.27 -25.11 10.30
CA PHE A 304 -0.90 -25.32 9.44
C PHE A 304 -1.44 -26.73 9.68
N PRO A 305 -2.53 -26.90 10.45
CA PRO A 305 -3.06 -28.23 10.72
C PRO A 305 -3.52 -28.88 9.42
N ARG A 306 -2.95 -30.04 9.09
CA ARG A 306 -3.31 -30.84 7.92
C ARG A 306 -4.83 -30.95 7.81
N ARG A 307 -5.42 -30.45 6.71
CA ARG A 307 -6.81 -30.76 6.37
C ARG A 307 -6.96 -32.28 6.37
N ARG A 308 -7.77 -32.83 7.29
CA ARG A 308 -8.14 -34.25 7.23
C ARG A 308 -8.71 -34.51 5.84
N PRO A 309 -8.24 -35.52 5.10
CA PRO A 309 -8.83 -35.84 3.81
C PRO A 309 -10.33 -36.06 4.02
N LYS A 310 -11.16 -35.30 3.29
CA LYS A 310 -12.60 -35.60 3.24
C LYS A 310 -12.71 -37.06 2.77
N GLN A 311 -13.15 -37.95 3.65
CA GLN A 311 -13.62 -39.26 3.22
C GLN A 311 -14.66 -38.99 2.12
N ARG A 312 -14.35 -39.43 0.89
CA ARG A 312 -15.34 -39.48 -0.17
C ARG A 312 -16.43 -40.44 0.34
N ALA A 313 -17.62 -39.90 0.56
CA ALA A 313 -18.83 -40.68 0.74
C ALA A 313 -19.24 -41.30 -0.60
#